data_AF-A0A0Q4LUB1-F1
#
_entry.id   AF-A0A0Q4LUB1-F1
#
_cell.length_a   1.000
_cell.length_b   1.000
_cell.length_c   1.000
_cell.angle_alpha   90.00
_cell.angle_beta   90.00
_cell.angle_gamma   90.00
#
_symmetry.space_group_name_H-M   'P 1'
#
loop_
_entity.id
_entity.type
_entity.pdbx_description
1 polymer ?
#
loop_
_entity_poly.entity_id
_entity_poly.type
_entity_poly.pdbx_seq_one_letter_code
_entity_poly.pdbx_strand_id
1 'polypeptide(L)'
;MIIMKKIFNKGLLALGMLTILASCKKEGTLNANLDAIDQNIITNKNATDIWLDQNFLNPYNIETKYRFDRFELPSGKNITPPSVEQVIPAMEMVRDVWIRPFESAGGSDFIKKISPKQFVLAGSAEYNSNGTITLGTAEGGRKIVLYVINSFDKTNLASVKQMIQVIQHEYTHILNQTVDFSPEYQTVSRGGYEANWTQRSLAEAYSLGFITQYARVSPGEDFAEQSSNMLMMGRVQYNAIVATLAADAQVKLKKKEQYVVDYFKTAFNIDFYKLQSEVQLALFKVSQPVLARMIGPGIGYTTLTANPSTEPNQSAEFLGLWNAARTSMAAGGFVLSNYAMTFKAANLMTLRYTFTNAAGTTTYFADADYTMALNTTTGVTTFTLLATQPTTTTYGNMGVINARMAGVNSYFSTGSFRANWINQIIPGDIGFLGSLGAFYKTTNANSYFYGTMGQ
;
A
#
# COMPACT_ATOMS: atom_id res chain seq x y z
N MET A 1 47.64 43.49 58.54
CA MET A 1 46.64 42.40 58.42
C MET A 1 45.24 42.74 58.97
N ILE A 2 45.10 43.60 59.99
CA ILE A 2 43.81 43.92 60.64
C ILE A 2 42.91 44.87 59.81
N ILE A 3 43.50 45.75 58.99
CA ILE A 3 42.76 46.75 58.19
C ILE A 3 42.07 46.12 56.97
N MET A 4 42.70 45.16 56.29
CA MET A 4 42.09 44.40 55.18
C MET A 4 40.89 43.56 55.61
N LYS A 5 40.90 42.99 56.82
CA LYS A 5 39.78 42.20 57.36
C LYS A 5 38.53 43.08 57.62
N LYS A 6 38.72 44.34 58.02
CA LYS A 6 37.62 45.30 58.23
C LYS A 6 37.04 45.83 56.91
N ILE A 7 37.85 45.98 55.87
CA ILE A 7 37.39 46.39 54.53
C ILE A 7 36.65 45.22 53.85
N PHE A 8 37.17 43.99 53.98
CA PHE A 8 36.52 42.79 53.46
C PHE A 8 35.18 42.51 54.17
N ASN A 9 35.11 42.65 55.50
CA ASN A 9 33.85 42.48 56.24
C ASN A 9 32.81 43.58 55.94
N LYS A 10 33.25 44.83 55.68
CA LYS A 10 32.35 45.91 55.25
C LYS A 10 31.86 45.72 53.80
N GLY A 11 32.71 45.18 52.92
CA GLY A 11 32.33 44.79 51.55
C GLY A 11 31.35 43.61 51.52
N LEU A 12 31.52 42.62 52.40
CA LEU A 12 30.62 41.46 52.51
C LEU A 12 29.24 41.85 53.09
N LEU A 13 29.21 42.80 54.03
CA LEU A 13 27.97 43.40 54.55
C LEU A 13 27.24 44.25 53.51
N ALA A 14 27.97 45.00 52.68
CA ALA A 14 27.38 45.79 51.59
C ALA A 14 26.84 44.90 50.45
N LEU A 15 27.54 43.81 50.11
CA LEU A 15 27.08 42.84 49.12
C LEU A 15 25.87 42.03 49.60
N GLY A 16 25.83 41.66 50.89
CA GLY A 16 24.68 41.01 51.52
C GLY A 16 23.45 41.91 51.66
N MET A 17 23.63 43.24 51.74
CA MET A 17 22.52 44.20 51.82
C MET A 17 21.94 44.54 50.44
N LEU A 18 22.73 44.42 49.36
CA LEU A 18 22.23 44.53 47.98
C LEU A 18 21.37 43.34 47.55
N THR A 19 21.60 42.13 48.10
CA THR A 19 20.82 40.93 47.77
C THR A 19 19.43 40.89 48.40
N ILE A 20 19.13 41.78 49.36
CA ILE A 20 17.82 41.84 50.06
C ILE A 20 16.83 42.75 49.30
N LEU A 21 17.32 43.65 48.44
CA LEU A 21 16.48 44.55 47.63
C LEU A 21 16.07 43.95 46.27
N ALA A 22 16.55 42.76 45.93
CA ALA A 22 16.11 41.98 44.78
C ALA A 22 14.96 40.99 45.13
N SER A 23 14.17 41.30 46.16
CA SER A 23 12.89 40.62 46.35
C SER A 23 11.94 41.10 45.24
N CYS A 24 11.88 40.35 44.15
CA CYS A 24 10.73 40.39 43.25
C CYS A 24 9.48 40.36 44.13
N LYS A 25 8.65 41.43 44.07
CA LYS A 25 7.26 41.28 44.48
C LYS A 25 6.76 40.04 43.75
N LYS A 26 6.30 39.03 44.47
CA LYS A 26 5.46 38.01 43.84
C LYS A 26 4.34 38.80 43.19
N GLU A 27 4.33 38.85 41.86
CA GLU A 27 3.16 39.30 41.14
C GLU A 27 1.98 38.50 41.71
N GLY A 28 0.89 39.19 42.04
CA GLY A 28 -0.30 38.53 42.55
C GLY A 28 -0.61 37.35 41.63
N THR A 29 -1.01 36.22 42.20
CA THR A 29 -1.45 35.05 41.41
C THR A 29 -2.33 35.57 40.30
N LEU A 30 -1.90 35.39 39.05
CA LEU A 30 -2.63 35.81 37.88
C LEU A 30 -3.96 35.06 37.91
N ASN A 31 -5.00 35.69 38.47
CA ASN A 31 -6.35 35.18 38.49
C ASN A 31 -7.02 35.53 37.16
N ALA A 32 -6.28 35.28 36.07
CA ALA A 32 -6.85 35.23 34.75
C ALA A 32 -7.46 33.84 34.66
N ASN A 33 -8.77 33.78 34.43
CA ASN A 33 -9.39 32.53 34.01
C ASN A 33 -8.81 32.20 32.63
N LEU A 34 -7.72 31.42 32.59
CA LEU A 34 -7.08 31.02 31.35
C LEU A 34 -8.07 30.23 30.49
N ASP A 35 -9.03 29.51 31.09
CA ASP A 35 -10.11 28.83 30.36
C ASP A 35 -11.09 29.79 29.68
N ALA A 36 -11.18 31.05 30.13
CA ALA A 36 -11.98 32.09 29.48
C ALA A 36 -11.23 32.79 28.34
N ILE A 37 -9.91 32.57 28.21
CA ILE A 37 -9.04 33.26 27.24
C ILE A 37 -8.46 32.26 26.23
N ASP A 38 -8.26 31.00 26.62
CA ASP A 38 -7.77 29.93 25.77
C ASP A 38 -8.89 29.46 24.84
N GLN A 39 -8.89 30.00 23.63
CA GLN A 39 -9.81 29.63 22.55
C GLN A 39 -9.68 28.16 22.14
N ASN A 40 -8.65 27.43 22.60
CA ASN A 40 -8.51 25.99 22.36
C ASN A 40 -9.36 25.14 23.33
N ILE A 41 -9.82 25.70 24.46
CA ILE A 41 -10.70 24.97 25.38
C ILE A 41 -12.13 25.01 24.86
N ILE A 42 -12.54 23.94 24.17
CA ILE A 42 -13.91 23.76 23.70
C ILE A 42 -14.79 23.36 24.89
N THR A 43 -15.47 24.33 25.49
CA THR A 43 -16.39 24.12 26.63
C THR A 43 -17.75 23.56 26.21
N ASN A 44 -18.15 23.75 24.96
CA ASN A 44 -19.42 23.27 24.38
C ASN A 44 -19.19 22.22 23.29
N LYS A 45 -18.73 21.03 23.69
CA LYS A 45 -18.48 19.91 22.78
C LYS A 45 -19.78 19.42 22.12
N ASN A 46 -19.77 19.34 20.80
CA ASN A 46 -20.82 18.71 20.00
C ASN A 46 -20.49 17.22 19.75
N ALA A 47 -21.36 16.52 19.01
CA ALA A 47 -21.19 15.11 18.71
C ALA A 47 -19.88 14.78 17.96
N THR A 48 -19.43 15.66 17.05
CA THR A 48 -18.16 15.51 16.33
C THR A 48 -16.97 15.63 17.27
N ASP A 49 -16.96 16.63 18.18
CA ASP A 49 -15.88 16.78 19.17
C ASP A 49 -15.78 15.53 20.06
N ILE A 50 -16.92 15.04 20.57
CA ILE A 50 -16.98 13.83 21.42
C ILE A 50 -16.47 12.61 20.66
N TRP A 51 -16.86 12.45 19.40
CA TRP A 51 -16.42 11.32 18.59
C TRP A 51 -14.90 11.36 18.36
N LEU A 52 -14.33 12.54 18.08
CA LEU A 52 -12.89 12.72 17.92
C LEU A 52 -12.15 12.44 19.24
N ASP A 53 -12.67 12.88 20.38
CA ASP A 53 -12.07 12.58 21.68
C ASP A 53 -12.00 11.06 21.91
N GLN A 54 -13.11 10.36 21.67
CA GLN A 54 -13.22 8.92 21.92
C GLN A 54 -12.36 8.09 20.97
N ASN A 55 -12.16 8.53 19.73
CA ASN A 55 -11.47 7.76 18.69
C ASN A 55 -10.02 8.19 18.47
N PHE A 56 -9.60 9.38 18.93
CA PHE A 56 -8.27 9.93 18.71
C PHE A 56 -7.59 10.42 19.98
N LEU A 57 -8.20 11.39 20.68
CA LEU A 57 -7.54 12.05 21.82
C LEU A 57 -7.32 11.08 22.97
N ASN A 58 -8.38 10.42 23.44
CA ASN A 58 -8.31 9.52 24.58
C ASN A 58 -7.47 8.26 24.32
N PRO A 59 -7.63 7.55 23.17
CA PRO A 59 -6.85 6.33 22.92
C PRO A 59 -5.40 6.58 22.51
N TYR A 60 -5.09 7.69 21.82
CA TYR A 60 -3.79 7.90 21.17
C TYR A 60 -3.09 9.20 21.52
N ASN A 61 -3.72 10.09 22.29
CA ASN A 61 -3.24 11.45 22.55
C ASN A 61 -3.02 12.24 21.26
N ILE A 62 -3.98 12.12 20.34
CA ILE A 62 -4.00 12.83 19.05
C ILE A 62 -5.19 13.79 19.05
N GLU A 63 -4.91 15.08 19.05
CA GLU A 63 -5.94 16.11 18.88
C GLU A 63 -6.31 16.24 17.40
N THR A 64 -7.60 16.42 17.09
CA THR A 64 -8.04 16.73 15.72
C THR A 64 -8.73 18.08 15.70
N LYS A 65 -8.05 19.10 15.19
CA LYS A 65 -8.59 20.45 15.01
C LYS A 65 -9.34 20.54 13.68
N TYR A 66 -10.67 20.56 13.75
CA TYR A 66 -11.53 20.82 12.60
C TYR A 66 -12.28 22.16 12.70
N ARG A 67 -12.42 22.71 13.91
CA ARG A 67 -12.92 24.07 14.13
C ARG A 67 -11.87 25.02 13.56
N PHE A 68 -12.25 25.70 12.48
CA PHE A 68 -11.29 26.40 11.63
C PHE A 68 -10.54 27.50 12.40
N ASP A 69 -9.22 27.35 12.46
CA ASP A 69 -8.30 28.34 12.98
C ASP A 69 -7.29 28.68 11.88
N ARG A 70 -7.30 29.93 11.42
CA ARG A 70 -6.45 30.38 10.33
C ARG A 70 -4.97 30.38 10.71
N PHE A 71 -4.64 30.49 12.00
CA PHE A 71 -3.27 30.55 12.49
C PHE A 71 -2.58 29.19 12.52
N GLU A 72 -3.36 28.11 12.45
CA GLU A 72 -2.83 26.74 12.35
C GLU A 72 -2.43 26.33 10.93
N LEU A 73 -2.74 27.18 9.94
CA LEU A 73 -2.58 26.93 8.51
C LEU A 73 -1.56 27.90 7.89
N PRO A 74 -0.87 27.52 6.79
CA PRO A 74 0.17 28.36 6.17
C PRO A 74 -0.32 29.77 5.85
N SER A 75 0.42 30.80 6.25
CA SER A 75 0.04 32.20 6.02
C SER A 75 0.03 32.56 4.52
N GLY A 76 -0.84 33.49 4.11
CA GLY A 76 -0.87 33.98 2.72
C GLY A 76 -1.50 33.03 1.69
N LYS A 77 -2.11 31.93 2.14
CA LYS A 77 -2.85 30.97 1.31
C LYS A 77 -4.36 31.13 1.49
N ASN A 78 -5.12 30.96 0.41
CA ASN A 78 -6.59 30.92 0.45
C ASN A 78 -7.04 29.50 0.79
N ILE A 79 -7.36 29.27 2.07
CA ILE A 79 -7.80 27.96 2.58
C ILE A 79 -9.18 28.12 3.21
N THR A 80 -10.13 27.26 2.84
CA THR A 80 -11.50 27.30 3.37
C THR A 80 -11.66 26.40 4.61
N PRO A 81 -12.62 26.69 5.50
CA PRO A 81 -13.02 25.78 6.58
C PRO A 81 -13.44 24.39 6.08
N PRO A 82 -13.15 23.32 6.83
CA PRO A 82 -13.69 22.00 6.54
C PRO A 82 -15.19 21.94 6.85
N SER A 83 -15.94 21.24 6.01
CA SER A 83 -17.33 20.83 6.22
C SER A 83 -17.40 19.87 7.41
N VAL A 84 -18.21 20.20 8.43
CA VAL A 84 -18.30 19.41 9.66
C VAL A 84 -18.76 17.97 9.39
N GLU A 85 -19.67 17.81 8.42
CA GLU A 85 -20.19 16.52 7.97
C GLU A 85 -19.13 15.62 7.31
N GLN A 86 -18.00 16.19 6.84
CA GLN A 86 -16.89 15.43 6.23
C GLN A 86 -15.82 15.03 7.24
N VAL A 87 -15.81 15.62 8.44
CA VAL A 87 -14.79 15.38 9.47
C VAL A 87 -14.78 13.93 9.92
N ILE A 88 -15.93 13.39 10.36
CA ILE A 88 -16.03 12.00 10.82
C ILE A 88 -15.71 11.04 9.66
N PRO A 89 -16.29 11.14 8.45
CA PRO A 89 -15.91 10.32 7.30
C PRO A 89 -14.41 10.25 7.02
N ALA A 90 -13.71 11.40 7.01
CA ALA A 90 -12.28 11.45 6.77
C ALA A 90 -11.50 10.78 7.91
N MET A 91 -11.80 11.15 9.15
CA MET A 91 -11.09 10.62 10.32
C MET A 91 -11.41 9.14 10.57
N GLU A 92 -12.58 8.62 10.19
CA GLU A 92 -12.84 7.18 10.17
C GLU A 92 -11.80 6.43 9.35
N MET A 93 -11.45 6.94 8.16
CA MET A 93 -10.44 6.31 7.31
C MET A 93 -9.03 6.44 7.90
N VAL A 94 -8.70 7.57 8.54
CA VAL A 94 -7.44 7.72 9.29
C VAL A 94 -7.33 6.66 10.38
N ARG A 95 -8.39 6.45 11.17
CA ARG A 95 -8.43 5.40 12.20
C ARG A 95 -8.31 4.01 11.58
N ASP A 96 -9.09 3.73 10.54
CA ASP A 96 -9.31 2.37 10.05
C ASP A 96 -8.23 1.87 9.10
N VAL A 97 -7.60 2.76 8.32
CA VAL A 97 -6.61 2.41 7.28
C VAL A 97 -5.18 2.76 7.70
N TRP A 98 -4.99 3.65 8.68
CA TRP A 98 -3.66 3.98 9.21
C TRP A 98 -3.47 3.47 10.63
N ILE A 99 -4.23 3.94 11.62
CA ILE A 99 -3.99 3.60 13.03
C ILE A 99 -4.14 2.09 13.30
N ARG A 100 -5.29 1.50 12.97
CA ARG A 100 -5.60 0.10 13.27
C ARG A 100 -4.60 -0.90 12.66
N PRO A 101 -4.15 -0.74 11.39
CA PRO A 101 -3.10 -1.59 10.85
C PRO A 101 -1.78 -1.53 11.64
N PHE A 102 -1.37 -0.34 12.09
CA PHE A 102 -0.19 -0.20 12.95
C PHE A 102 -0.39 -0.85 14.32
N GLU A 103 -1.58 -0.77 14.91
CA GLU A 103 -1.89 -1.49 16.16
C GLU A 103 -1.80 -3.02 15.98
N SER A 104 -2.32 -3.55 14.87
CA SER A 104 -2.26 -4.99 14.59
C SER A 104 -0.81 -5.47 14.35
N ALA A 105 -0.03 -4.69 13.59
CA ALA A 105 1.31 -5.10 13.19
C ALA A 105 2.39 -4.79 14.25
N GLY A 106 2.33 -3.63 14.90
CA GLY A 106 3.33 -3.15 15.87
C GLY A 106 2.88 -3.21 17.34
N GLY A 107 1.63 -3.58 17.60
CA GLY A 107 1.04 -3.55 18.95
C GLY A 107 0.42 -2.19 19.29
N SER A 108 -0.56 -2.20 20.20
CA SER A 108 -1.35 -1.00 20.56
C SER A 108 -0.52 0.13 21.17
N ASP A 109 0.64 -0.19 21.76
CA ASP A 109 1.58 0.79 22.33
C ASP A 109 2.35 1.58 21.28
N PHE A 110 2.60 0.99 20.10
CA PHE A 110 3.48 1.57 19.09
C PHE A 110 2.94 2.92 18.60
N ILE A 111 1.72 2.91 18.07
CA ILE A 111 1.09 4.11 17.51
C ILE A 111 0.76 5.16 18.58
N LYS A 112 0.64 4.75 19.86
CA LYS A 112 0.44 5.70 20.98
C LYS A 112 1.73 6.47 21.31
N LYS A 113 2.87 5.79 21.25
CA LYS A 113 4.18 6.36 21.58
C LYS A 113 4.67 7.28 20.46
N ILE A 114 4.62 6.78 19.23
CA ILE A 114 5.16 7.47 18.06
C ILE A 114 3.99 7.78 17.14
N SER A 115 3.34 8.92 17.37
CA SER A 115 2.26 9.46 16.55
C SER A 115 2.38 10.98 16.47
N PRO A 116 1.88 11.60 15.38
CA PRO A 116 1.58 13.03 15.40
C PRO A 116 0.65 13.32 16.58
N LYS A 117 0.85 14.44 17.25
CA LYS A 117 -0.01 14.88 18.36
C LYS A 117 -1.22 15.66 17.88
N GLN A 118 -1.23 16.08 16.63
CA GLN A 118 -2.32 16.88 16.09
C GLN A 118 -2.57 16.60 14.60
N PHE A 119 -3.84 16.48 14.24
CA PHE A 119 -4.34 16.68 12.89
C PHE A 119 -5.03 18.04 12.80
N VAL A 120 -4.73 18.81 11.75
CA VAL A 120 -5.47 20.04 11.42
C VAL A 120 -6.19 19.83 10.09
N LEU A 121 -7.49 20.06 10.07
CA LEU A 121 -8.33 19.80 8.90
C LEU A 121 -8.63 21.09 8.14
N ALA A 122 -8.42 21.05 6.82
CA ALA A 122 -8.69 22.15 5.91
C ALA A 122 -9.64 21.70 4.78
N GLY A 123 -10.63 22.54 4.46
CA GLY A 123 -11.68 22.19 3.50
C GLY A 123 -11.20 22.17 2.05
N SER A 124 -10.29 23.07 1.68
CA SER A 124 -9.73 23.19 0.33
C SER A 124 -8.28 22.75 0.24
N ALA A 125 -7.76 22.61 -0.99
CA ALA A 125 -6.34 22.42 -1.24
C ALA A 125 -5.54 23.68 -0.86
N GLU A 126 -4.25 23.49 -0.56
CA GLU A 126 -3.27 24.58 -0.61
C GLU A 126 -2.65 24.63 -2.01
N TYR A 127 -2.74 25.79 -2.68
CA TYR A 127 -2.15 26.00 -4.00
C TYR A 127 -0.75 26.60 -3.89
N ASN A 128 0.20 25.99 -4.59
CA ASN A 128 1.58 26.46 -4.71
C ASN A 128 1.74 27.43 -5.88
N SER A 129 2.77 28.29 -5.81
CA SER A 129 3.07 29.28 -6.87
C SER A 129 3.39 28.66 -8.23
N ASN A 130 3.79 27.37 -8.24
CA ASN A 130 4.06 26.59 -9.44
C ASN A 130 2.83 25.81 -9.97
N GLY A 131 1.63 26.05 -9.42
CA GLY A 131 0.38 25.41 -9.85
C GLY A 131 0.14 24.00 -9.29
N THR A 132 1.07 23.46 -8.50
CA THR A 132 0.84 22.19 -7.77
C THR A 132 -0.01 22.43 -6.52
N ILE A 133 -0.59 21.35 -5.97
CA ILE A 133 -1.33 21.39 -4.71
C ILE A 133 -0.59 20.62 -3.63
N THR A 134 -0.65 21.13 -2.39
CA THR A 134 -0.19 20.43 -1.20
C THR A 134 -1.39 19.74 -0.56
N LEU A 135 -1.29 18.42 -0.34
CA LEU A 135 -2.37 17.57 0.15
C LEU A 135 -2.23 17.22 1.63
N GLY A 136 -1.03 17.39 2.17
CA GLY A 136 -0.78 17.54 3.59
C GLY A 136 0.65 18.02 3.83
N THR A 137 0.90 18.44 5.06
CA THR A 137 2.22 18.86 5.53
C THR A 137 2.43 18.34 6.94
N ALA A 138 3.66 17.95 7.28
CA ALA A 138 4.06 17.78 8.67
C ALA A 138 4.87 18.98 9.17
N GLU A 139 4.48 19.51 10.34
CA GLU A 139 5.27 20.51 11.06
C GLU A 139 5.94 19.84 12.28
N GLY A 140 7.27 19.72 12.22
CA GLY A 140 8.11 19.24 13.34
C GLY A 140 7.76 17.84 13.84
N GLY A 141 7.21 16.98 12.97
CA GLY A 141 6.77 15.62 13.30
C GLY A 141 5.62 15.54 14.31
N ARG A 142 5.03 16.68 14.69
CA ARG A 142 4.00 16.76 15.72
C ARG A 142 2.61 17.04 15.16
N LYS A 143 2.53 17.79 14.06
CA LYS A 143 1.27 18.22 13.45
C LYS A 143 1.22 17.76 11.99
N ILE A 144 0.12 17.15 11.59
CA ILE A 144 -0.19 16.86 10.18
C ILE A 144 -1.40 17.70 9.75
N VAL A 145 -1.26 18.48 8.69
CA VAL A 145 -2.39 19.17 8.06
C VAL A 145 -2.98 18.28 6.98
N LEU A 146 -4.29 18.07 6.99
CA LEU A 146 -5.03 17.35 5.94
C LEU A 146 -5.88 18.34 5.16
N TYR A 147 -5.57 18.50 3.88
CA TYR A 147 -6.30 19.38 2.97
C TYR A 147 -7.45 18.64 2.26
N VAL A 148 -8.24 19.38 1.48
CA VAL A 148 -9.30 18.87 0.59
C VAL A 148 -10.39 18.04 1.27
N ILE A 149 -10.63 18.27 2.56
CA ILE A 149 -11.64 17.53 3.35
C ILE A 149 -13.05 17.70 2.77
N ASN A 150 -13.37 18.83 2.15
CA ASN A 150 -14.73 19.05 1.60
C ASN A 150 -15.02 18.20 0.36
N SER A 151 -13.98 17.74 -0.33
CA SER A 151 -14.08 16.86 -1.51
C SER A 151 -13.73 15.41 -1.21
N PHE A 152 -13.55 15.07 0.08
CA PHE A 152 -13.24 13.70 0.48
C PHE A 152 -14.45 12.78 0.24
N ASP A 153 -14.19 11.61 -0.34
CA ASP A 153 -15.20 10.57 -0.52
C ASP A 153 -14.71 9.25 0.05
N LYS A 154 -15.24 8.89 1.22
CA LYS A 154 -14.86 7.65 1.93
C LYS A 154 -15.22 6.36 1.17
N THR A 155 -16.08 6.45 0.15
CA THR A 155 -16.48 5.32 -0.69
C THR A 155 -15.62 5.19 -1.95
N ASN A 156 -14.83 6.22 -2.24
CA ASN A 156 -13.92 6.24 -3.38
C ASN A 156 -12.50 5.83 -2.96
N LEU A 157 -12.06 4.65 -3.42
CA LEU A 157 -10.73 4.12 -3.09
C LEU A 157 -9.60 5.08 -3.43
N ALA A 158 -9.68 5.84 -4.53
CA ALA A 158 -8.64 6.79 -4.91
C ALA A 158 -8.59 7.98 -3.95
N SER A 159 -9.74 8.50 -3.52
CA SER A 159 -9.84 9.56 -2.51
C SER A 159 -9.24 9.11 -1.17
N VAL A 160 -9.59 7.90 -0.71
CA VAL A 160 -9.02 7.31 0.50
C VAL A 160 -7.52 7.10 0.38
N LYS A 161 -7.03 6.47 -0.71
CA LYS A 161 -5.59 6.24 -0.91
C LYS A 161 -4.80 7.54 -0.94
N GLN A 162 -5.31 8.58 -1.60
CA GLN A 162 -4.63 9.88 -1.68
C GLN A 162 -4.40 10.49 -0.28
N MET A 163 -5.42 10.52 0.58
CA MET A 163 -5.30 11.06 1.93
C MET A 163 -4.40 10.19 2.81
N ILE A 164 -4.60 8.87 2.79
CA ILE A 164 -3.83 7.96 3.64
C ILE A 164 -2.36 7.88 3.21
N GLN A 165 -2.05 7.95 1.92
CA GLN A 165 -0.67 7.97 1.43
C GLN A 165 0.11 9.15 2.00
N VAL A 166 -0.50 10.34 2.04
CA VAL A 166 0.11 11.52 2.65
C VAL A 166 0.40 11.28 4.12
N ILE A 167 -0.57 10.75 4.88
CA ILE A 167 -0.36 10.43 6.30
C ILE A 167 0.76 9.41 6.49
N GLN A 168 0.81 8.36 5.67
CA GLN A 168 1.85 7.33 5.72
C GLN A 168 3.24 7.88 5.38
N HIS A 169 3.31 8.77 4.39
CA HIS A 169 4.52 9.48 4.01
C HIS A 169 5.04 10.33 5.17
N GLU A 170 4.21 11.22 5.70
CA GLU A 170 4.59 12.09 6.83
C GLU A 170 4.90 11.30 8.10
N TYR A 171 4.16 10.21 8.33
CA TYR A 171 4.44 9.34 9.46
C TYR A 171 5.80 8.66 9.32
N THR A 172 6.20 8.28 8.10
CA THR A 172 7.56 7.74 7.88
C THR A 172 8.63 8.77 8.25
N HIS A 173 8.43 10.06 7.97
CA HIS A 173 9.33 11.12 8.45
C HIS A 173 9.39 11.19 9.97
N ILE A 174 8.26 11.06 10.67
CA ILE A 174 8.21 11.01 12.15
C ILE A 174 8.99 9.81 12.70
N LEU A 175 8.83 8.64 12.08
CA LEU A 175 9.59 7.45 12.44
C LEU A 175 11.09 7.70 12.26
N ASN A 176 11.50 8.26 11.13
CA ASN A 176 12.90 8.55 10.81
C ASN A 176 13.52 9.56 11.76
N GLN A 177 12.74 10.52 12.29
CA GLN A 177 13.19 11.44 13.34
C GLN A 177 13.36 10.77 14.70
N THR A 178 12.70 9.63 14.94
CA THR A 178 12.78 8.86 16.18
C THR A 178 13.95 7.87 16.14
N VAL A 179 14.13 7.19 15.01
CA VAL A 179 15.24 6.29 14.73
C VAL A 179 15.65 6.49 13.27
N ASP A 180 16.90 6.87 13.02
CA ASP A 180 17.38 7.07 11.67
C ASP A 180 17.33 5.77 10.84
N PHE A 181 16.92 5.87 9.58
CA PHE A 181 17.14 4.80 8.61
C PHE A 181 18.61 4.77 8.16
N SER A 182 19.04 3.64 7.62
CA SER A 182 20.43 3.44 7.20
C SER A 182 20.86 4.47 6.13
N PRO A 183 21.98 5.20 6.32
CA PRO A 183 22.48 6.16 5.32
C PRO A 183 22.92 5.47 4.03
N GLU A 184 23.15 4.16 4.03
CA GLU A 184 23.44 3.35 2.85
C GLU A 184 22.24 3.30 1.88
N TYR A 185 21.01 3.55 2.33
CA TYR A 185 19.82 3.63 1.49
C TYR A 185 20.02 4.60 0.31
N GLN A 186 20.55 5.80 0.59
CA GLN A 186 20.73 6.84 -0.44
C GLN A 186 21.73 6.44 -1.54
N THR A 187 22.58 5.44 -1.27
CA THR A 187 23.59 5.00 -2.24
C THR A 187 22.99 4.18 -3.37
N VAL A 188 21.79 3.61 -3.18
CA VAL A 188 21.11 2.78 -4.18
C VAL A 188 20.77 3.57 -5.45
N SER A 189 20.37 4.82 -5.29
CA SER A 189 20.03 5.74 -6.40
C SER A 189 20.95 6.96 -6.44
N ARG A 190 22.22 6.79 -6.03
CA ARG A 190 23.23 7.85 -6.06
C ARG A 190 23.31 8.49 -7.46
N GLY A 191 23.32 9.82 -7.51
CA GLY A 191 23.35 10.59 -8.75
C GLY A 191 22.00 10.75 -9.45
N GLY A 192 20.93 10.12 -8.95
CA GLY A 192 19.57 10.27 -9.48
C GLY A 192 18.70 11.32 -8.76
N TYR A 193 19.14 11.82 -7.61
CA TYR A 193 18.46 12.85 -6.84
C TYR A 193 18.47 14.20 -7.57
N GLU A 194 17.33 14.87 -7.57
CA GLU A 194 17.06 16.13 -8.28
C GLU A 194 15.96 16.89 -7.53
N ALA A 195 16.25 18.12 -7.10
CA ALA A 195 15.32 18.92 -6.33
C ALA A 195 14.10 19.34 -7.18
N ASN A 196 14.30 19.60 -8.48
CA ASN A 196 13.22 19.98 -9.39
C ASN A 196 12.52 18.75 -9.99
N TRP A 197 11.73 18.08 -9.16
CA TRP A 197 11.03 16.84 -9.52
C TRP A 197 9.83 17.05 -10.48
N THR A 198 9.22 18.24 -10.49
CA THR A 198 7.96 18.52 -11.22
C THR A 198 8.14 18.52 -12.75
N GLN A 199 9.38 18.63 -13.24
CA GLN A 199 9.71 18.61 -14.67
C GLN A 199 10.19 17.25 -15.18
N ARG A 200 10.20 16.22 -14.33
CA ARG A 200 10.72 14.88 -14.65
C ARG A 200 9.57 13.93 -14.91
N SER A 201 9.80 12.83 -15.62
CA SER A 201 8.74 11.83 -15.86
C SER A 201 8.78 10.69 -14.82
N LEU A 202 7.66 10.01 -14.60
CA LEU A 202 7.61 8.80 -13.78
C LEU A 202 8.49 7.68 -14.36
N ALA A 203 8.55 7.56 -15.69
CA ALA A 203 9.40 6.58 -16.38
C ALA A 203 10.90 6.83 -16.10
N GLU A 204 11.32 8.09 -16.07
CA GLU A 204 12.68 8.47 -15.68
C GLU A 204 12.95 8.17 -14.19
N ALA A 205 11.99 8.44 -13.30
CA ALA A 205 12.13 8.10 -11.89
C ALA A 205 12.31 6.57 -11.71
N TYR A 206 11.47 5.77 -12.38
CA TYR A 206 11.58 4.32 -12.36
C TYR A 206 12.92 3.82 -12.88
N SER A 207 13.42 4.34 -14.00
CA SER A 207 14.71 3.89 -14.55
C SER A 207 15.89 4.17 -13.61
N LEU A 208 15.76 5.16 -12.74
CA LEU A 208 16.75 5.53 -11.72
C LEU A 208 16.53 4.83 -10.36
N GLY A 209 15.51 3.98 -10.24
CA GLY A 209 15.19 3.23 -9.04
C GLY A 209 14.40 4.02 -7.99
N PHE A 210 13.58 4.99 -8.39
CA PHE A 210 12.65 5.72 -7.52
C PHE A 210 11.20 5.32 -7.81
N ILE A 211 10.38 5.15 -6.77
CA ILE A 211 8.99 4.69 -6.93
C ILE A 211 8.03 5.80 -7.40
N THR A 212 8.40 7.07 -7.21
CA THR A 212 7.68 8.25 -7.72
C THR A 212 8.66 9.31 -8.19
N GLN A 213 8.17 10.34 -8.90
CA GLN A 213 8.97 11.51 -9.25
C GLN A 213 9.44 12.27 -8.00
N TYR A 214 8.56 12.39 -6.99
CA TYR A 214 8.84 13.14 -5.76
C TYR A 214 9.93 12.50 -4.88
N ALA A 215 10.04 11.16 -4.91
CA ALA A 215 11.11 10.42 -4.25
C ALA A 215 12.54 10.87 -4.66
N ARG A 216 12.68 11.59 -5.79
CA ARG A 216 13.98 12.12 -6.23
C ARG A 216 14.45 13.36 -5.48
N VAL A 217 13.59 14.01 -4.70
CA VAL A 217 13.93 15.30 -4.08
C VAL A 217 15.04 15.16 -3.05
N SER A 218 14.97 14.15 -2.19
CA SER A 218 16.01 13.86 -1.19
C SER A 218 15.95 12.40 -0.75
N PRO A 219 17.00 11.88 -0.09
CA PRO A 219 16.96 10.54 0.49
C PRO A 219 15.84 10.33 1.52
N GLY A 220 15.47 11.37 2.27
CA GLY A 220 14.36 11.30 3.23
C GLY A 220 13.02 11.13 2.52
N GLU A 221 12.77 11.94 1.47
CA GLU A 221 11.56 11.83 0.65
C GLU A 221 11.48 10.49 -0.08
N ASP A 222 12.62 10.01 -0.57
CA ASP A 222 12.73 8.71 -1.22
C ASP A 222 12.31 7.57 -0.29
N PHE A 223 12.77 7.60 0.96
CA PHE A 223 12.42 6.57 1.95
C PHE A 223 10.94 6.65 2.33
N ALA A 224 10.40 7.85 2.55
CA ALA A 224 8.99 8.07 2.87
C ALA A 224 8.06 7.67 1.73
N GLU A 225 8.41 8.00 0.48
CA GLU A 225 7.69 7.58 -0.72
C GLU A 225 7.77 6.06 -0.91
N GLN A 226 8.94 5.46 -0.72
CA GLN A 226 9.10 4.01 -0.83
C GLN A 226 8.21 3.27 0.16
N SER A 227 8.24 3.65 1.44
CA SER A 227 7.40 3.09 2.50
C SER A 227 5.91 3.26 2.23
N SER A 228 5.46 4.50 1.97
CA SER A 228 4.04 4.82 1.80
C SER A 228 3.45 4.15 0.55
N ASN A 229 4.17 4.17 -0.59
CA ASN A 229 3.70 3.53 -1.81
C ASN A 229 3.65 2.00 -1.66
N MET A 230 4.60 1.37 -0.97
CA MET A 230 4.52 -0.06 -0.68
C MET A 230 3.26 -0.39 0.12
N LEU A 231 2.91 0.38 1.16
CA LEU A 231 1.70 0.15 1.94
C LEU A 231 0.41 0.36 1.13
N MET A 232 0.37 1.38 0.26
CA MET A 232 -0.82 1.74 -0.52
C MET A 232 -1.04 0.86 -1.76
N MET A 233 0.02 0.43 -2.43
CA MET A 233 -0.02 -0.47 -3.58
C MET A 233 -0.28 -1.92 -3.14
N GLY A 234 0.26 -2.31 -1.98
CA GLY A 234 0.31 -3.71 -1.59
C GLY A 234 1.29 -4.53 -2.44
N ARG A 235 1.56 -5.76 -2.01
CA ARG A 235 2.60 -6.60 -2.62
C ARG A 235 2.33 -6.92 -4.09
N VAL A 236 1.08 -7.22 -4.45
CA VAL A 236 0.69 -7.60 -5.81
C VAL A 236 0.96 -6.45 -6.79
N GLN A 237 0.43 -5.25 -6.53
CA GLN A 237 0.62 -4.13 -7.46
C GLN A 237 2.07 -3.64 -7.48
N TYR A 238 2.73 -3.54 -6.33
CA TYR A 238 4.13 -3.10 -6.25
C TYR A 238 5.06 -4.03 -7.07
N ASN A 239 4.95 -5.34 -6.85
CA ASN A 239 5.73 -6.31 -7.60
C ASN A 239 5.42 -6.29 -9.11
N ALA A 240 4.16 -6.10 -9.48
CA ALA A 240 3.76 -6.04 -10.88
C ALA A 240 4.43 -4.86 -11.59
N ILE A 241 4.44 -3.68 -10.96
CA ILE A 241 5.14 -2.50 -11.47
C ILE A 241 6.63 -2.81 -11.61
N VAL A 242 7.29 -3.25 -10.52
CA VAL A 242 8.73 -3.52 -10.51
C VAL A 242 9.12 -4.52 -11.60
N ALA A 243 8.36 -5.60 -11.77
CA ALA A 243 8.65 -6.63 -12.77
C ALA A 243 8.66 -6.13 -14.23
N THR A 244 8.02 -4.99 -14.53
CA THR A 244 8.01 -4.41 -15.88
C THR A 244 9.19 -3.48 -16.16
N LEU A 245 9.98 -3.12 -15.14
CA LEU A 245 11.07 -2.17 -15.28
C LEU A 245 12.34 -2.83 -15.84
N ALA A 246 13.29 -2.02 -16.29
CA ALA A 246 14.60 -2.53 -16.70
C ALA A 246 15.34 -3.20 -15.52
N ALA A 247 16.17 -4.20 -15.80
CA ALA A 247 16.81 -5.04 -14.79
C ALA A 247 17.52 -4.24 -13.66
N ASP A 248 18.24 -3.17 -14.01
CA ASP A 248 18.90 -2.29 -13.03
C ASP A 248 17.90 -1.61 -12.08
N ALA A 249 16.79 -1.08 -12.62
CA ALA A 249 15.72 -0.48 -11.83
C ALA A 249 15.05 -1.50 -10.90
N GLN A 250 14.86 -2.74 -11.36
CA GLN A 250 14.32 -3.82 -10.52
C GLN A 250 15.22 -4.08 -9.32
N VAL A 251 16.53 -4.24 -9.56
CA VAL A 251 17.52 -4.47 -8.50
C VAL A 251 17.52 -3.32 -7.49
N LYS A 252 17.48 -2.07 -7.95
CA LYS A 252 17.45 -0.89 -7.08
C LYS A 252 16.18 -0.83 -6.22
N LEU A 253 15.01 -0.97 -6.83
CA LEU A 253 13.73 -0.91 -6.10
C LEU A 253 13.58 -2.08 -5.12
N LYS A 254 14.01 -3.30 -5.49
CA LYS A 254 14.03 -4.43 -4.56
C LYS A 254 15.00 -4.22 -3.40
N LYS A 255 16.15 -3.61 -3.64
CA LYS A 255 17.08 -3.24 -2.56
C LYS A 255 16.49 -2.18 -1.63
N LYS A 256 15.76 -1.19 -2.17
CA LYS A 256 15.04 -0.18 -1.37
C LYS A 256 13.88 -0.77 -0.58
N GLU A 257 13.09 -1.67 -1.16
CA GLU A 257 12.08 -2.47 -0.45
C GLU A 257 12.71 -3.19 0.74
N GLN A 258 13.85 -3.86 0.55
CA GLN A 258 14.52 -4.57 1.64
C GLN A 258 14.95 -3.63 2.77
N TYR A 259 15.50 -2.44 2.46
CA TYR A 259 15.84 -1.45 3.48
C TYR A 259 14.64 -0.99 4.29
N VAL A 260 13.47 -0.80 3.64
CA VAL A 260 12.23 -0.45 4.35
C VAL A 260 11.81 -1.60 5.27
N VAL A 261 11.78 -2.83 4.75
CA VAL A 261 11.40 -4.02 5.54
C VAL A 261 12.32 -4.19 6.75
N ASP A 262 13.63 -4.11 6.54
CA ASP A 262 14.63 -4.25 7.60
C ASP A 262 14.50 -3.13 8.62
N TYR A 263 14.35 -1.87 8.19
CA TYR A 263 14.18 -0.73 9.08
C TYR A 263 12.98 -0.89 10.02
N PHE A 264 11.79 -1.17 9.49
CA PHE A 264 10.60 -1.37 10.33
C PHE A 264 10.79 -2.54 11.31
N LYS A 265 11.49 -3.60 10.89
CA LYS A 265 11.77 -4.74 11.75
C LYS A 265 12.79 -4.41 12.83
N THR A 266 13.90 -3.76 12.52
CA THR A 266 15.00 -3.53 13.46
C THR A 266 14.72 -2.34 14.38
N ALA A 267 14.16 -1.26 13.86
CA ALA A 267 13.89 -0.04 14.62
C ALA A 267 12.64 -0.18 15.51
N PHE A 268 11.61 -0.90 15.04
CA PHE A 268 10.30 -0.91 15.67
C PHE A 268 9.71 -2.30 15.92
N ASN A 269 10.42 -3.38 15.56
CA ASN A 269 9.91 -4.75 15.64
C ASN A 269 8.60 -4.98 14.87
N ILE A 270 8.37 -4.21 13.80
CA ILE A 270 7.19 -4.34 12.94
C ILE A 270 7.53 -5.25 11.76
N ASP A 271 6.73 -6.28 11.55
CA ASP A 271 6.72 -7.01 10.27
C ASP A 271 6.02 -6.14 9.23
N PHE A 272 6.81 -5.58 8.31
CA PHE A 272 6.29 -4.67 7.28
C PHE A 272 5.30 -5.35 6.33
N TYR A 273 5.46 -6.63 6.02
CA TYR A 273 4.52 -7.34 5.14
C TYR A 273 3.21 -7.69 5.86
N LYS A 274 3.27 -7.92 7.19
CA LYS A 274 2.05 -7.97 8.01
C LYS A 274 1.34 -6.62 8.00
N LEU A 275 2.06 -5.52 8.26
CA LEU A 275 1.50 -4.16 8.22
C LEU A 275 0.87 -3.86 6.86
N GLN A 276 1.57 -4.17 5.77
CA GLN A 276 1.06 -4.01 4.41
C GLN A 276 -0.23 -4.81 4.20
N SER A 277 -0.29 -6.06 4.66
CA SER A 277 -1.49 -6.89 4.56
C SER A 277 -2.68 -6.29 5.32
N GLU A 278 -2.47 -5.79 6.54
CA GLU A 278 -3.50 -5.14 7.35
C GLU A 278 -4.04 -3.86 6.69
N VAL A 279 -3.14 -3.05 6.11
CA VAL A 279 -3.53 -1.87 5.33
C VAL A 279 -4.36 -2.27 4.11
N GLN A 280 -3.97 -3.32 3.38
CA GLN A 280 -4.75 -3.81 2.23
C GLN A 280 -6.12 -4.34 2.64
N LEU A 281 -6.21 -5.12 3.74
CA LEU A 281 -7.49 -5.57 4.28
C LEU A 281 -8.41 -4.40 4.67
N ALA A 282 -7.85 -3.32 5.24
CA ALA A 282 -8.62 -2.12 5.53
C ALA A 282 -9.12 -1.43 4.24
N LEU A 283 -8.28 -1.30 3.22
CA LEU A 283 -8.66 -0.74 1.91
C LEU A 283 -9.72 -1.60 1.19
N PHE A 284 -9.68 -2.92 1.36
CA PHE A 284 -10.68 -3.82 0.76
C PHE A 284 -12.08 -3.61 1.35
N LYS A 285 -12.21 -3.05 2.56
CA LYS A 285 -13.51 -2.65 3.13
C LYS A 285 -14.10 -1.43 2.43
N VAL A 286 -13.25 -0.57 1.84
CA VAL A 286 -13.69 0.57 1.00
C VAL A 286 -14.07 0.07 -0.38
N SER A 287 -13.18 -0.70 -1.02
CA SER A 287 -13.44 -1.29 -2.33
C SER A 287 -12.78 -2.66 -2.42
N GLN A 288 -13.62 -3.69 -2.51
CA GLN A 288 -13.15 -5.08 -2.62
C GLN A 288 -12.30 -5.26 -3.89
N PRO A 289 -11.21 -6.05 -3.82
CA PRO A 289 -10.37 -6.28 -4.98
C PRO A 289 -11.16 -7.05 -6.05
N VAL A 290 -11.09 -6.59 -7.30
CA VAL A 290 -11.77 -7.24 -8.44
C VAL A 290 -10.73 -7.97 -9.27
N LEU A 291 -10.77 -9.31 -9.28
CA LEU A 291 -9.76 -10.14 -9.96
C LEU A 291 -9.52 -9.70 -11.43
N ALA A 292 -10.59 -9.42 -12.16
CA ALA A 292 -10.52 -8.97 -13.56
C ALA A 292 -9.72 -7.66 -13.77
N ARG A 293 -9.52 -6.85 -12.73
CA ARG A 293 -8.71 -5.61 -12.77
C ARG A 293 -7.27 -5.84 -12.30
N MET A 294 -6.92 -7.07 -11.95
CA MET A 294 -5.63 -7.44 -11.37
C MET A 294 -4.87 -8.45 -12.23
N ILE A 295 -5.36 -8.81 -13.42
CA ILE A 295 -4.71 -9.78 -14.32
C ILE A 295 -3.91 -9.04 -15.39
N GLY A 296 -2.62 -9.34 -15.50
CA GLY A 296 -1.75 -8.90 -16.57
C GLY A 296 -0.42 -8.29 -16.09
N PRO A 297 0.59 -8.20 -16.99
CA PRO A 297 1.88 -7.59 -16.68
C PRO A 297 1.73 -6.12 -16.28
N GLY A 298 2.46 -5.67 -15.25
CA GLY A 298 2.38 -4.29 -14.77
C GLY A 298 1.12 -3.95 -13.97
N ILE A 299 0.15 -4.86 -13.91
CA ILE A 299 -1.14 -4.66 -13.24
C ILE A 299 -1.17 -5.45 -11.92
N GLY A 300 -0.93 -6.76 -11.99
CA GLY A 300 -1.03 -7.64 -10.84
C GLY A 300 -0.52 -9.04 -11.17
N TYR A 301 -1.41 -10.01 -11.17
CA TYR A 301 -1.10 -11.42 -11.41
C TYR A 301 -0.76 -11.68 -12.87
N THR A 302 0.35 -12.37 -13.09
CA THR A 302 0.84 -12.80 -14.41
C THR A 302 0.67 -14.31 -14.60
N THR A 303 0.34 -15.05 -13.56
CA THR A 303 0.14 -16.49 -13.63
C THR A 303 -1.11 -16.96 -12.91
N LEU A 304 -1.71 -18.04 -13.42
CA LEU A 304 -2.65 -18.90 -12.71
C LEU A 304 -2.14 -20.33 -12.83
N THR A 305 -1.95 -21.02 -11.71
CA THR A 305 -1.46 -22.41 -11.69
C THR A 305 -2.43 -23.31 -10.96
N ALA A 306 -2.62 -24.52 -11.47
CA ALA A 306 -3.55 -25.47 -10.89
C ALA A 306 -3.12 -26.89 -11.16
N ASN A 307 -3.27 -27.76 -10.17
CA ASN A 307 -3.14 -29.20 -10.31
C ASN A 307 -4.49 -29.87 -10.04
N PRO A 308 -5.33 -30.09 -11.08
CA PRO A 308 -6.64 -30.71 -10.91
C PRO A 308 -6.61 -32.12 -10.31
N SER A 309 -5.45 -32.79 -10.29
CA SER A 309 -5.30 -34.10 -9.66
C SER A 309 -5.20 -34.04 -8.14
N THR A 310 -4.80 -32.89 -7.58
CA THR A 310 -4.71 -32.65 -6.12
C THR A 310 -5.70 -31.60 -5.62
N GLU A 311 -6.46 -31.00 -6.53
CA GLU A 311 -7.41 -29.90 -6.28
C GLU A 311 -8.85 -30.36 -6.61
N PRO A 312 -9.53 -31.11 -5.72
CA PRO A 312 -10.79 -31.77 -6.04
C PRO A 312 -11.96 -30.79 -6.30
N ASN A 313 -11.82 -29.53 -5.91
CA ASN A 313 -12.86 -28.50 -6.04
C ASN A 313 -12.92 -27.86 -7.44
N GLN A 314 -12.25 -28.44 -8.45
CA GLN A 314 -12.48 -28.02 -9.84
C GLN A 314 -13.93 -28.35 -10.21
N SER A 315 -14.54 -27.61 -11.13
CA SER A 315 -15.92 -27.94 -11.52
C SER A 315 -16.03 -29.35 -12.08
N ALA A 316 -17.17 -30.00 -11.88
CA ALA A 316 -17.40 -31.36 -12.35
C ALA A 316 -17.20 -31.49 -13.88
N GLU A 317 -17.61 -30.49 -14.65
CA GLU A 317 -17.42 -30.47 -16.10
C GLU A 317 -15.92 -30.43 -16.45
N PHE A 318 -15.17 -29.47 -15.89
CA PHE A 318 -13.75 -29.32 -16.18
C PHE A 318 -12.94 -30.54 -15.70
N LEU A 319 -13.23 -31.05 -14.51
CA LEU A 319 -12.56 -32.22 -13.94
C LEU A 319 -12.82 -33.49 -14.77
N GLY A 320 -14.05 -33.65 -15.31
CA GLY A 320 -14.37 -34.74 -16.23
C GLY A 320 -13.51 -34.70 -17.49
N LEU A 321 -13.37 -33.52 -18.12
CA LEU A 321 -12.51 -33.34 -19.29
C LEU A 321 -11.03 -33.56 -18.96
N TRP A 322 -10.56 -33.08 -17.80
CA TRP A 322 -9.20 -33.31 -17.33
C TRP A 322 -8.90 -34.81 -17.13
N ASN A 323 -9.82 -35.55 -16.50
CA ASN A 323 -9.67 -36.98 -16.26
C ASN A 323 -9.69 -37.81 -17.56
N ALA A 324 -10.50 -37.40 -18.55
CA ALA A 324 -10.47 -37.98 -19.89
C ALA A 324 -9.10 -37.74 -20.56
N ALA A 325 -8.58 -36.50 -20.47
CA ALA A 325 -7.26 -36.16 -20.99
C ALA A 325 -6.14 -36.95 -20.29
N ARG A 326 -6.21 -37.11 -18.96
CA ARG A 326 -5.28 -37.95 -18.19
C ARG A 326 -5.27 -39.39 -18.69
N THR A 327 -6.44 -39.98 -18.91
CA THR A 327 -6.57 -41.35 -19.44
C THR A 327 -5.94 -41.46 -20.82
N SER A 328 -6.21 -40.50 -21.71
CA SER A 328 -5.62 -40.43 -23.04
C SER A 328 -4.10 -40.25 -23.00
N MET A 329 -3.58 -39.41 -22.10
CA MET A 329 -2.14 -39.22 -21.88
C MET A 329 -1.46 -40.50 -21.37
N ALA A 330 -2.08 -41.20 -20.41
CA ALA A 330 -1.57 -42.46 -19.87
C ALA A 330 -1.46 -43.55 -20.94
N ALA A 331 -2.45 -43.66 -21.84
CA ALA A 331 -2.39 -44.56 -23.00
C ALA A 331 -1.23 -44.24 -23.96
N GLY A 332 -0.70 -43.01 -23.91
CA GLY A 332 0.50 -42.57 -24.65
C GLY A 332 1.81 -42.73 -23.89
N GLY A 333 1.80 -43.32 -22.68
CA GLY A 333 2.99 -43.45 -21.84
C GLY A 333 3.36 -42.17 -21.08
N PHE A 334 2.41 -41.25 -20.89
CA PHE A 334 2.63 -39.99 -20.18
C PHE A 334 1.72 -39.83 -18.95
N VAL A 335 2.18 -39.09 -17.95
CA VAL A 335 1.37 -38.74 -16.77
C VAL A 335 1.16 -37.23 -16.74
N LEU A 336 -0.07 -36.78 -16.97
CA LEU A 336 -0.45 -35.37 -16.91
C LEU A 336 -0.51 -34.90 -15.45
N SER A 337 0.18 -33.82 -15.13
CA SER A 337 0.34 -33.30 -13.78
C SER A 337 -0.54 -32.08 -13.52
N ASN A 338 -0.23 -30.95 -14.16
CA ASN A 338 -0.83 -29.65 -13.87
C ASN A 338 -0.93 -28.79 -15.14
N TYR A 339 -1.62 -27.66 -15.02
CA TYR A 339 -1.58 -26.61 -16.02
C TYR A 339 -1.22 -25.25 -15.41
N ALA A 340 -0.67 -24.38 -16.23
CA ALA A 340 -0.38 -23.00 -15.89
C ALA A 340 -0.84 -22.09 -17.03
N MET A 341 -1.50 -20.98 -16.68
CA MET A 341 -1.73 -19.86 -17.58
C MET A 341 -0.71 -18.78 -17.26
N THR A 342 -0.03 -18.28 -18.29
CA THR A 342 0.89 -17.13 -18.17
C THR A 342 0.33 -15.98 -19.00
N PHE A 343 -0.09 -14.89 -18.35
CA PHE A 343 -0.60 -13.67 -18.97
C PHE A 343 0.58 -12.80 -19.42
N LYS A 344 1.08 -13.04 -20.65
CA LYS A 344 2.29 -12.40 -21.20
C LYS A 344 2.07 -10.95 -21.63
N ALA A 345 0.84 -10.60 -21.99
CA ALA A 345 0.44 -9.24 -22.35
C ALA A 345 -1.05 -9.06 -22.04
N ALA A 346 -1.58 -7.85 -22.22
CA ALA A 346 -3.00 -7.55 -22.01
C ALA A 346 -3.93 -8.47 -22.83
N ASN A 347 -3.48 -8.93 -24.00
CA ASN A 347 -4.23 -9.77 -24.91
C ASN A 347 -3.56 -11.12 -25.24
N LEU A 348 -2.52 -11.53 -24.51
CA LEU A 348 -1.76 -12.74 -24.80
C LEU A 348 -1.62 -13.60 -23.56
N MET A 349 -2.11 -14.85 -23.65
CA MET A 349 -1.99 -15.85 -22.59
C MET A 349 -1.36 -17.13 -23.16
N THR A 350 -0.34 -17.67 -22.49
CA THR A 350 0.19 -19.01 -22.80
C THR A 350 -0.37 -20.01 -21.82
N LEU A 351 -1.05 -21.04 -22.34
CA LEU A 351 -1.44 -22.21 -21.59
C LEU A 351 -0.34 -23.26 -21.69
N ARG A 352 0.18 -23.68 -20.53
CA ARG A 352 1.18 -24.73 -20.39
C ARG A 352 0.59 -25.93 -19.71
N TYR A 353 0.78 -27.11 -20.27
CA TYR A 353 0.59 -28.38 -19.58
C TYR A 353 1.92 -28.95 -19.13
N THR A 354 2.00 -29.41 -17.90
CA THR A 354 3.15 -30.14 -17.35
C THR A 354 2.79 -31.62 -17.28
N PHE A 355 3.65 -32.48 -17.84
CA PHE A 355 3.47 -33.93 -17.82
C PHE A 355 4.81 -34.63 -17.76
N THR A 356 4.83 -35.89 -17.32
CA THR A 356 6.04 -36.72 -17.27
C THR A 356 5.91 -37.94 -18.16
N ASN A 357 7.03 -38.63 -18.40
CA ASN A 357 6.97 -40.02 -18.87
C ASN A 357 6.30 -40.92 -17.80
N ALA A 358 5.89 -42.14 -18.19
CA ALA A 358 5.25 -43.10 -17.28
C ALA A 358 6.06 -43.39 -16.00
N ALA A 359 7.39 -43.36 -16.08
CA ALA A 359 8.29 -43.57 -14.94
C ALA A 359 8.40 -42.34 -14.01
N GLY A 360 7.88 -41.18 -14.39
CA GLY A 360 7.97 -39.94 -13.62
C GLY A 360 9.37 -39.30 -13.57
N THR A 361 10.32 -39.80 -14.35
CA THR A 361 11.73 -39.37 -14.31
C THR A 361 12.01 -38.14 -15.17
N THR A 362 11.24 -37.94 -16.24
CA THR A 362 11.45 -36.86 -17.20
C THR A 362 10.20 -36.00 -17.29
N THR A 363 10.36 -34.71 -17.03
CA THR A 363 9.30 -33.70 -17.13
C THR A 363 9.32 -33.01 -18.49
N TYR A 364 8.15 -32.88 -19.08
CA TYR A 364 7.89 -32.19 -20.33
C TYR A 364 6.90 -31.06 -20.12
N PHE A 365 7.02 -30.04 -20.96
CA PHE A 365 6.09 -28.91 -21.03
C PHE A 365 5.52 -28.80 -22.43
N ALA A 366 4.21 -28.58 -22.52
CA ALA A 366 3.50 -28.34 -23.77
C ALA A 366 2.81 -26.97 -23.71
N ASP A 367 3.16 -26.06 -24.63
CA ASP A 367 2.67 -24.68 -24.64
C ASP A 367 1.74 -24.41 -25.83
N ALA A 368 0.71 -23.61 -25.60
CA ALA A 368 -0.12 -23.00 -26.63
C ALA A 368 -0.45 -21.56 -26.26
N ASP A 369 -0.27 -20.65 -27.21
CA ASP A 369 -0.60 -19.24 -27.06
C ASP A 369 -2.03 -18.96 -27.54
N TYR A 370 -2.73 -18.15 -26.75
CA TYR A 370 -4.10 -17.71 -26.97
C TYR A 370 -4.16 -16.18 -26.97
N THR A 371 -4.93 -15.63 -27.90
CA THR A 371 -5.46 -14.28 -27.75
C THR A 371 -6.44 -14.28 -26.59
N MET A 372 -6.18 -13.47 -25.58
CA MET A 372 -7.07 -13.27 -24.44
C MET A 372 -7.84 -11.96 -24.64
N ALA A 373 -9.16 -11.99 -24.47
CA ALA A 373 -9.97 -10.78 -24.43
C ALA A 373 -10.67 -10.69 -23.07
N LEU A 374 -10.15 -9.84 -22.17
CA LEU A 374 -10.69 -9.62 -20.83
C LEU A 374 -11.37 -8.25 -20.74
N ASN A 375 -12.65 -8.24 -20.42
CA ASN A 375 -13.37 -7.03 -20.05
C ASN A 375 -13.20 -6.79 -18.53
N THR A 376 -12.45 -5.77 -18.15
CA THR A 376 -12.11 -5.45 -16.75
C THR A 376 -13.28 -4.92 -15.92
N THR A 377 -14.39 -4.54 -16.57
CA THR A 377 -15.63 -4.09 -15.92
C THR A 377 -16.54 -5.26 -15.60
N THR A 378 -16.76 -6.17 -16.55
CA THR A 378 -17.67 -7.31 -16.38
C THR A 378 -16.98 -8.59 -15.91
N GLY A 379 -15.65 -8.65 -16.05
CA GLY A 379 -14.84 -9.85 -15.87
C GLY A 379 -14.95 -10.86 -17.01
N VAL A 380 -15.77 -10.59 -18.04
CA VAL A 380 -15.95 -11.52 -19.15
C VAL A 380 -14.63 -11.69 -19.89
N THR A 381 -14.20 -12.95 -20.03
CA THR A 381 -12.92 -13.36 -20.62
C THR A 381 -13.17 -14.44 -21.67
N THR A 382 -12.54 -14.30 -22.84
CA THR A 382 -12.45 -15.38 -23.84
C THR A 382 -10.99 -15.66 -24.16
N PHE A 383 -10.72 -16.90 -24.57
CA PHE A 383 -9.41 -17.33 -25.02
C PHE A 383 -9.55 -17.91 -26.43
N THR A 384 -8.89 -17.31 -27.41
CA THR A 384 -8.90 -17.78 -28.80
C THR A 384 -7.51 -18.28 -29.15
N LEU A 385 -7.38 -19.56 -29.52
CA LEU A 385 -6.07 -20.12 -29.90
C LEU A 385 -5.47 -19.31 -31.05
N LEU A 386 -4.20 -18.89 -30.92
CA LEU A 386 -3.50 -18.22 -32.02
C LEU A 386 -3.28 -19.19 -33.18
N ALA A 387 -3.58 -18.73 -34.39
CA ALA A 387 -3.41 -19.53 -35.60
C ALA A 387 -1.95 -19.93 -35.84
N THR A 388 -1.01 -19.03 -35.50
CA THR A 388 0.43 -19.27 -35.58
C THR A 388 0.99 -19.42 -34.19
N GLN A 389 1.60 -20.58 -33.92
CA GLN A 389 2.28 -20.88 -32.67
C GLN A 389 3.81 -20.76 -32.86
N PRO A 390 4.57 -20.36 -31.84
CA PRO A 390 6.02 -20.50 -31.83
C PRO A 390 6.48 -21.94 -32.09
N THR A 391 7.74 -22.12 -32.48
CA THR A 391 8.31 -23.41 -32.89
C THR A 391 9.30 -24.01 -31.89
N THR A 392 9.42 -23.44 -30.69
CA THR A 392 10.32 -23.99 -29.66
C THR A 392 9.81 -25.36 -29.16
N THR A 393 10.67 -26.10 -28.47
CA THR A 393 10.40 -27.48 -28.02
C THR A 393 9.06 -27.64 -27.30
N THR A 394 8.66 -26.66 -26.47
CA THR A 394 7.41 -26.75 -25.71
C THR A 394 6.17 -26.65 -26.60
N TYR A 395 6.20 -25.83 -27.64
CA TYR A 395 5.10 -25.77 -28.61
C TYR A 395 5.09 -27.00 -29.54
N GLY A 396 6.27 -27.55 -29.86
CA GLY A 396 6.38 -28.84 -30.53
C GLY A 396 5.74 -29.98 -29.73
N ASN A 397 5.98 -30.02 -28.42
CA ASN A 397 5.35 -30.99 -27.51
C ASN A 397 3.82 -30.84 -27.48
N MET A 398 3.29 -29.62 -27.56
CA MET A 398 1.83 -29.42 -27.68
C MET A 398 1.28 -30.12 -28.94
N GLY A 399 1.98 -30.05 -30.07
CA GLY A 399 1.59 -30.79 -31.28
C GLY A 399 1.47 -32.30 -31.06
N VAL A 400 2.34 -32.88 -30.23
CA VAL A 400 2.32 -34.31 -29.88
C VAL A 400 1.11 -34.68 -29.02
N ILE A 401 0.73 -33.81 -28.07
CA ILE A 401 -0.32 -34.12 -27.09
C ILE A 401 -1.68 -33.49 -27.42
N ASN A 402 -1.78 -32.65 -28.46
CA ASN A 402 -2.99 -31.85 -28.75
C ASN A 402 -4.25 -32.71 -28.86
N ALA A 403 -4.19 -33.83 -29.59
CA ALA A 403 -5.31 -34.75 -29.73
C ALA A 403 -5.72 -35.40 -28.39
N ARG A 404 -4.76 -35.61 -27.48
CA ARG A 404 -5.00 -36.17 -26.13
C ARG A 404 -5.62 -35.14 -25.19
N MET A 405 -5.39 -33.85 -25.45
CA MET A 405 -5.91 -32.72 -24.68
C MET A 405 -7.17 -32.09 -25.31
N ALA A 406 -7.74 -32.68 -26.38
CA ALA A 406 -8.77 -32.04 -27.20
C ALA A 406 -9.97 -31.50 -26.41
N GLY A 407 -10.49 -32.25 -25.43
CA GLY A 407 -11.61 -31.81 -24.60
C GLY A 407 -11.28 -30.60 -23.73
N VAL A 408 -10.10 -30.60 -23.09
CA VAL A 408 -9.62 -29.48 -22.26
C VAL A 408 -9.31 -28.27 -23.13
N ASN A 409 -8.64 -28.47 -24.27
CA ASN A 409 -8.32 -27.41 -25.22
C ASN A 409 -9.60 -26.75 -25.78
N SER A 410 -10.61 -27.54 -26.13
CA SER A 410 -11.92 -27.03 -26.56
C SER A 410 -12.62 -26.26 -25.45
N TYR A 411 -12.55 -26.74 -24.21
CA TYR A 411 -13.16 -26.05 -23.08
C TYR A 411 -12.64 -24.62 -22.93
N PHE A 412 -11.31 -24.43 -23.05
CA PHE A 412 -10.72 -23.09 -23.05
C PHE A 412 -11.07 -22.27 -24.29
N SER A 413 -10.98 -22.86 -25.49
CA SER A 413 -11.06 -22.11 -26.75
C SER A 413 -12.48 -21.73 -27.18
N THR A 414 -13.50 -22.49 -26.78
CA THR A 414 -14.91 -22.22 -27.12
C THR A 414 -15.66 -21.59 -25.97
N GLY A 415 -15.07 -21.54 -24.78
CA GLY A 415 -15.68 -21.00 -23.58
C GLY A 415 -15.67 -19.47 -23.55
N SER A 416 -16.75 -18.90 -23.02
CA SER A 416 -16.77 -17.54 -22.51
C SER A 416 -16.86 -17.62 -20.99
N PHE A 417 -15.93 -16.98 -20.29
CA PHE A 417 -15.76 -17.08 -18.86
C PHE A 417 -15.94 -15.74 -18.16
N ARG A 418 -16.12 -15.73 -16.84
CA ARG A 418 -16.07 -14.55 -15.99
C ARG A 418 -14.97 -14.77 -14.96
N ALA A 419 -13.92 -13.94 -15.02
CA ALA A 419 -12.82 -13.96 -14.07
C ALA A 419 -13.30 -13.39 -12.73
N ASN A 420 -13.28 -14.21 -11.68
CA ASN A 420 -13.67 -13.80 -10.33
C ASN A 420 -12.96 -14.64 -9.25
N TRP A 421 -13.02 -14.21 -8.00
CA TRP A 421 -12.52 -14.99 -6.87
C TRP A 421 -13.38 -16.24 -6.64
N ILE A 422 -12.78 -17.30 -6.08
CA ILE A 422 -13.48 -18.54 -5.71
C ILE A 422 -13.79 -18.63 -4.21
N ASN A 423 -13.55 -17.56 -3.46
CA ASN A 423 -13.67 -17.52 -2.00
C ASN A 423 -15.05 -17.86 -1.43
N GLN A 424 -16.11 -17.86 -2.26
CA GLN A 424 -17.46 -18.31 -1.88
C GLN A 424 -17.62 -19.84 -1.91
N ILE A 425 -16.79 -20.55 -2.68
CA ILE A 425 -16.77 -22.02 -2.79
C ILE A 425 -15.62 -22.60 -1.97
N ILE A 426 -14.43 -21.98 -2.06
CA ILE A 426 -13.22 -22.36 -1.34
C ILE A 426 -12.81 -21.16 -0.48
N PRO A 427 -13.20 -21.09 0.80
CA PRO A 427 -12.89 -19.97 1.66
C PRO A 427 -11.39 -19.65 1.70
N GLY A 428 -11.04 -18.37 1.62
CA GLY A 428 -9.65 -17.89 1.65
C GLY A 428 -9.56 -16.40 1.33
N ASP A 429 -8.40 -15.83 1.61
CA ASP A 429 -8.14 -14.41 1.35
C ASP A 429 -8.04 -14.11 -0.14
N ILE A 430 -8.50 -12.91 -0.52
CA ILE A 430 -8.51 -12.41 -1.90
C ILE A 430 -7.61 -11.18 -2.03
N GLY A 431 -7.07 -10.95 -3.22
CA GLY A 431 -6.23 -9.79 -3.49
C GLY A 431 -4.77 -9.91 -3.04
N PHE A 432 -4.34 -11.10 -2.57
CA PHE A 432 -2.96 -11.38 -2.18
C PHE A 432 -2.29 -12.40 -3.11
N LEU A 433 -0.95 -12.47 -3.06
CA LEU A 433 -0.22 -13.56 -3.71
C LEU A 433 -0.66 -14.90 -3.10
N GLY A 434 -0.96 -15.88 -3.96
CA GLY A 434 -1.50 -17.16 -3.52
C GLY A 434 -3.02 -17.21 -3.39
N SER A 435 -3.73 -16.08 -3.56
CA SER A 435 -5.19 -16.08 -3.62
C SER A 435 -5.71 -16.93 -4.78
N LEU A 436 -6.83 -17.62 -4.56
CA LEU A 436 -7.44 -18.48 -5.58
C LEU A 436 -8.36 -17.68 -6.50
N GLY A 437 -8.05 -17.70 -7.80
CA GLY A 437 -8.84 -17.09 -8.86
C GLY A 437 -9.53 -18.16 -9.71
N ALA A 438 -10.71 -17.84 -10.23
CA ALA A 438 -11.51 -18.74 -11.06
C ALA A 438 -12.05 -18.04 -12.31
N PHE A 439 -12.31 -18.86 -13.32
CA PHE A 439 -12.95 -18.47 -14.57
C PHE A 439 -14.22 -19.30 -14.74
N TYR A 440 -15.36 -18.68 -14.43
CA TYR A 440 -16.69 -19.31 -14.47
C TYR A 440 -17.32 -19.16 -15.84
N LYS A 441 -17.86 -20.21 -16.47
CA LYS A 441 -18.58 -20.05 -17.74
C LYS A 441 -19.71 -19.04 -17.58
N THR A 442 -19.82 -18.12 -18.54
CA THR A 442 -20.87 -17.09 -18.55
C THR A 442 -22.27 -17.69 -18.68
N THR A 443 -22.38 -18.89 -19.25
CA THR A 443 -23.64 -19.63 -19.44
C THR A 443 -23.98 -20.57 -18.29
N ASN A 444 -23.00 -20.93 -17.43
CA ASN A 444 -23.21 -21.86 -16.32
C ASN A 444 -22.16 -21.62 -15.22
N ALA A 445 -22.56 -21.00 -14.11
CA ALA A 445 -21.66 -20.73 -12.99
C ALA A 445 -21.14 -21.99 -12.27
N ASN A 446 -21.77 -23.15 -12.44
CA ASN A 446 -21.27 -24.42 -11.90
C ASN A 446 -20.15 -25.05 -12.75
N SER A 447 -19.84 -24.44 -13.90
CA SER A 447 -18.76 -24.84 -14.80
C SER A 447 -17.65 -23.80 -14.73
N TYR A 448 -16.51 -24.17 -14.19
CA TYR A 448 -15.38 -23.28 -13.95
C TYR A 448 -14.07 -24.06 -13.84
N PHE A 449 -12.98 -23.34 -14.04
CA PHE A 449 -11.67 -23.78 -13.59
C PHE A 449 -11.10 -22.71 -12.65
N TYR A 450 -10.30 -23.13 -11.70
CA TYR A 450 -9.65 -22.23 -10.76
C TYR A 450 -8.17 -22.58 -10.60
N GLY A 451 -7.41 -21.68 -10.00
CA GLY A 451 -6.03 -21.92 -9.63
C GLY A 451 -5.49 -20.84 -8.72
N THR A 452 -4.24 -21.03 -8.32
CA THR A 452 -3.47 -20.08 -7.52
C THR A 452 -2.98 -18.95 -8.40
N MET A 453 -3.35 -17.71 -8.05
CA MET A 453 -2.88 -16.51 -8.74
C MET A 453 -1.48 -16.13 -8.26
N GLY A 454 -0.56 -15.93 -9.21
CA GLY A 454 0.85 -15.65 -8.96
C GLY A 454 1.43 -14.56 -9.87
N GLN A 455 2.74 -14.32 -9.71
CA GLN A 455 3.51 -13.32 -10.45
C GLN A 455 4.80 -13.87 -11.03
#